data_AF-A0AAD7GKY6-F1
#
_entry.id   AF-A0AAD7GKY6-F1
#
_cell.length_a   1.000
_cell.length_b   1.000
_cell.length_c   1.000
_cell.angle_alpha   90.00
_cell.angle_beta   90.00
_cell.angle_gamma   90.00
#
_symmetry.space_group_name_H-M   'P 1'
#
loop_
_entity.id
_entity.type
_entity.pdbx_description
1 polymer ?
#
loop_
_entity_poly.entity_id
_entity_poly.type
_entity_poly.pdbx_seq_one_letter_code
_entity_poly.pdbx_strand_id
1 'polypeptide(L)'
;MGHHPLAGRFTSKQDFIGGAFKRLGSIMKEPMQLVVENVVGGGEEDHAVVELKAIAVCKNGLDFNNRYAWVLKFDMERKIVQVHMYLDSELTKRALEENE
;
A
#
# COMPACT_ATOMS: atom_id res chain seq x y z
N MET A 1 7.65 -8.49 9.84
CA MET A 1 6.67 -8.41 8.72
C MET A 1 5.28 -8.28 9.33
N GLY A 2 4.36 -7.58 8.67
CA GLY A 2 2.97 -7.54 9.13
C GLY A 2 2.32 -8.93 9.10
N HIS A 3 1.31 -9.16 9.94
CA HIS A 3 0.55 -10.41 10.00
C HIS A 3 -0.87 -10.17 9.44
N HIS A 4 -0.98 -9.95 8.14
CA HIS A 4 -2.26 -9.83 7.43
C HIS A 4 -2.21 -10.57 6.08
N PRO A 5 -3.35 -10.88 5.44
CA PRO A 5 -3.37 -11.76 4.26
C PRO A 5 -2.65 -11.25 3.00
N LEU A 6 -2.22 -9.99 2.97
CA LEU A 6 -1.45 -9.39 1.86
C LEU A 6 0.02 -9.11 2.24
N ALA A 7 0.43 -9.48 3.46
CA ALA A 7 1.81 -9.29 3.90
C ALA A 7 2.73 -10.25 3.12
N GLY A 8 3.84 -9.72 2.62
CA GLY A 8 4.77 -10.50 1.82
C GLY A 8 6.01 -9.72 1.43
N ARG A 9 7.01 -10.43 0.92
CA ARG A 9 8.15 -9.85 0.22
C ARG A 9 8.00 -10.13 -1.26
N PHE A 10 7.87 -9.06 -2.05
CA PHE A 10 7.75 -9.13 -3.50
C PHE A 10 9.06 -8.69 -4.14
N THR A 11 9.54 -9.42 -5.14
CA THR A 11 10.82 -9.14 -5.83
C THR A 11 10.64 -8.51 -7.21
N SER A 12 9.39 -8.35 -7.66
CA SER A 12 9.06 -7.62 -8.88
C SER A 12 7.81 -6.75 -8.69
N LYS A 13 7.71 -5.68 -9.50
CA LYS A 13 6.51 -4.83 -9.55
C LYS A 13 5.26 -5.62 -9.92
N GLN A 14 5.41 -6.60 -10.82
CA GLN A 14 4.29 -7.43 -11.26
C GLN A 14 3.76 -8.31 -10.12
N ASP A 15 4.65 -8.96 -9.36
CA ASP A 15 4.26 -9.81 -8.23
C ASP A 15 3.62 -8.97 -7.12
N PHE A 16 4.14 -7.77 -6.88
CA PHE A 16 3.57 -6.85 -5.92
C PHE A 16 2.14 -6.42 -6.29
N ILE A 17 1.92 -6.02 -7.54
CA ILE A 17 0.59 -5.63 -8.02
C ILE A 17 -0.37 -6.83 -7.98
N GLY A 18 0.08 -7.99 -8.43
CA GLY A 18 -0.73 -9.22 -8.46
C GLY A 18 -1.08 -9.75 -7.07
N GLY A 19 -0.12 -9.73 -6.14
CA GLY A 19 -0.26 -10.31 -4.81
C GLY A 19 -0.95 -9.41 -3.78
N ALA A 20 -0.87 -8.09 -3.92
CA ALA A 20 -1.48 -7.15 -2.98
C ALA A 20 -2.64 -6.36 -3.61
N PHE A 21 -2.35 -5.56 -4.65
CA PHE A 21 -3.31 -4.59 -5.18
C PHE A 21 -4.48 -5.23 -5.93
N LYS A 22 -4.26 -6.32 -6.68
CA LYS A 22 -5.34 -6.99 -7.41
C LYS A 22 -6.38 -7.59 -6.46
N ARG A 23 -5.92 -8.25 -5.39
CA ARG A 23 -6.78 -8.87 -4.37
C ARG A 23 -7.51 -7.83 -3.53
N LEU A 24 -6.82 -6.77 -3.11
CA LEU A 24 -7.47 -5.66 -2.41
C LEU A 24 -8.47 -4.93 -3.32
N GLY A 25 -8.13 -4.70 -4.59
CA GLY A 25 -9.00 -4.04 -5.56
C GLY A 25 -10.27 -4.83 -5.88
N SER A 26 -10.24 -6.17 -5.86
CA SER A 26 -11.42 -6.98 -6.16
C SER A 26 -12.52 -6.92 -5.11
N ILE A 27 -12.21 -6.49 -3.89
CA ILE A 27 -13.20 -6.32 -2.81
C ILE A 27 -13.74 -4.88 -2.70
N MET A 28 -13.17 -3.93 -3.44
CA MET A 28 -13.64 -2.54 -3.44
C MET A 28 -14.84 -2.37 -4.38
N LYS A 29 -15.74 -1.45 -4.00
CA LYS A 29 -16.88 -1.04 -4.83
C LYS A 29 -16.44 -0.23 -6.05
N GLU A 30 -15.43 0.60 -5.86
CA GLU A 30 -14.80 1.45 -6.87
C GLU A 30 -13.27 1.37 -6.74
N PRO A 31 -12.50 1.75 -7.76
CA PRO A 31 -11.04 1.81 -7.66
C PRO A 31 -10.59 2.67 -6.47
N MET A 32 -9.78 2.09 -5.59
CA MET A 32 -9.20 2.78 -4.44
C MET A 32 -8.35 3.96 -4.88
N GLN A 33 -8.54 5.11 -4.22
CA GLN A 33 -7.73 6.30 -4.46
C GLN A 33 -6.61 6.39 -3.42
N LEU A 34 -5.37 6.58 -3.87
CA LEU A 34 -4.23 6.87 -3.01
C LEU A 34 -3.90 8.36 -3.10
N VAL A 35 -3.99 9.05 -1.97
CA VAL A 35 -3.70 10.48 -1.84
C VAL A 35 -2.39 10.63 -1.07
N VAL A 36 -1.42 11.33 -1.64
CA VAL A 36 -0.20 11.72 -0.92
C VAL A 36 -0.55 12.82 0.06
N GLU A 37 -0.22 12.61 1.33
CA GLU A 37 -0.43 13.60 2.38
C GLU A 37 0.85 14.37 2.70
N ASN A 38 1.99 13.68 2.63
CA ASN A 38 3.28 14.26 2.98
C ASN A 38 4.42 13.47 2.32
N VAL A 39 5.55 14.15 2.16
CA VAL A 39 6.80 13.55 1.69
C VAL A 39 7.93 14.06 2.56
N VAL A 40 8.71 13.15 3.14
CA VAL A 40 9.89 13.45 3.94
C VAL A 40 11.13 12.86 3.27
N GLY A 41 12.15 13.68 3.06
CA GLY A 41 13.38 13.29 2.36
C GLY A 41 13.21 13.29 0.84
N GLY A 42 14.07 12.55 0.15
CA GLY A 42 14.18 12.56 -1.31
C GLY A 42 15.08 13.68 -1.84
N GLY A 43 14.83 14.13 -3.07
CA GLY A 43 15.66 15.14 -3.73
C GLY A 43 17.06 14.60 -4.07
N GLU A 44 18.05 14.93 -3.24
CA GLU A 44 19.42 14.38 -3.34
C GLU A 44 19.62 13.13 -2.45
N GLU A 45 18.77 12.94 -1.44
CA GLU A 45 18.84 11.79 -0.55
C GLU A 45 18.43 10.49 -1.26
N ASP A 46 19.04 9.37 -0.88
CA ASP A 46 18.77 8.03 -1.40
C ASP A 46 17.56 7.35 -0.74
N HIS A 47 16.89 8.03 0.19
CA HIS A 47 15.68 7.57 0.85
C HIS A 47 14.59 8.65 0.84
N ALA A 48 13.33 8.22 0.89
CA ALA A 48 12.19 9.08 1.16
C ALA A 48 11.11 8.30 1.91
N VAL A 49 10.28 9.00 2.68
CA VAL A 49 9.04 8.49 3.24
C VAL A 49 7.88 9.22 2.59
N VAL A 50 6.92 8.46 2.06
CA VAL A 50 5.68 9.00 1.50
C VAL A 50 4.52 8.56 2.39
N GLU A 51 3.86 9.52 3.01
CA GLU A 51 2.65 9.29 3.79
C GLU A 51 1.44 9.37 2.86
N LEU A 52 0.58 8.35 2.91
CA LEU A 52 -0.57 8.24 2.02
C LEU A 52 -1.85 7.95 2.79
N LYS A 53 -2.97 8.43 2.24
CA LYS A 53 -4.31 7.97 2.58
C LYS A 53 -4.87 7.14 1.43
N ALA A 54 -5.34 5.93 1.74
CA ALA A 54 -6.24 5.20 0.86
C ALA A 54 -7.68 5.58 1.17
N ILE A 55 -8.45 5.90 0.14
CA ILE A 55 -9.87 6.20 0.22
C ILE A 55 -10.59 5.21 -0.68
N ALA A 56 -11.38 4.32 -0.08
CA ALA A 56 -12.22 3.37 -0.78
C ALA A 56 -13.40 2.92 0.09
N VAL A 57 -14.37 2.27 -0.53
CA VAL A 57 -15.47 1.59 0.15
C VAL A 57 -15.49 0.15 -0.36
N CYS A 58 -15.51 -0.82 0.55
CA CYS A 58 -15.65 -2.24 0.20
C CYS A 58 -17.06 -2.54 -0.34
N LYS A 59 -17.23 -3.66 -1.04
CA LYS A 59 -18.52 -4.06 -1.62
C LYS A 59 -19.63 -4.25 -0.58
N ASN A 60 -19.27 -4.67 0.64
CA ASN A 60 -20.21 -4.78 1.76
C ASN A 60 -20.55 -3.44 2.44
N GLY A 61 -19.98 -2.32 1.99
CA GLY A 61 -20.19 -0.99 2.55
C GLY A 61 -19.20 -0.58 3.65
N LEU A 62 -18.22 -1.43 4.00
CA LEU A 62 -17.15 -1.06 4.93
C LEU A 62 -16.32 0.11 4.36
N ASP A 63 -16.15 1.16 5.17
CA ASP A 63 -15.30 2.29 4.83
C ASP A 63 -13.82 1.90 4.99
N PHE A 64 -13.08 1.92 3.88
CA PHE A 64 -11.67 1.54 3.82
C PHE A 64 -10.79 2.79 3.74
N ASN A 65 -10.74 3.52 4.86
CA ASN A 65 -9.91 4.71 5.04
C ASN A 65 -8.56 4.38 5.70
N ASN A 66 -7.68 3.69 4.96
CA ASN A 66 -6.40 3.21 5.48
C ASN A 66 -5.28 4.27 5.35
N ARG A 67 -4.34 4.30 6.29
CA ARG A 67 -3.18 5.20 6.32
C ARG A 67 -1.92 4.39 6.05
N TYR A 68 -1.06 4.90 5.18
CA TYR A 68 0.20 4.24 4.83
C TYR A 68 1.39 5.14 5.09
N ALA A 69 2.53 4.52 5.41
CA ALA A 69 3.85 5.11 5.21
C ALA A 69 4.66 4.19 4.31
N TRP A 70 5.10 4.70 3.16
CA TRP A 70 5.99 4.00 2.24
C TRP A 70 7.41 4.52 2.44
N VAL A 71 8.27 3.68 2.98
CA VAL A 71 9.71 3.96 3.09
C VAL A 71 10.39 3.46 1.82
N LEU A 72 10.94 4.38 1.05
CA LEU A 72 11.53 4.16 -0.26
C LEU A 72 13.05 4.22 -0.17
N LYS A 73 13.72 3.41 -1.00
CA LYS A 73 15.14 3.55 -1.33
C LYS A 73 15.31 3.75 -2.83
N PHE A 74 16.20 4.67 -3.20
CA PHE A 74 16.57 4.97 -4.57
C PHE A 74 17.98 4.47 -4.90
N ASP A 75 18.22 4.11 -6.16
CA ASP A 75 19.57 3.91 -6.69
C ASP A 75 20.20 5.21 -7.21
N MET A 76 21.41 5.10 -7.77
CA MET A 76 22.14 6.23 -8.35
C MET A 76 21.42 6.84 -9.57
N GLU A 77 20.55 6.08 -10.25
CA GLU A 77 19.72 6.56 -11.37
C GLU A 77 18.38 7.12 -10.89
N ARG A 78 18.19 7.30 -9.59
CA ARG A 78 16.96 7.79 -8.95
C ARG A 78 15.75 6.88 -9.17
N LYS A 79 15.97 5.58 -9.40
CA LYS A 79 14.89 4.57 -9.48
C LYS A 79 14.63 3.98 -8.11
N ILE A 80 13.36 3.72 -7.81
CA ILE A 80 12.97 3.02 -6.58
C ILE A 80 13.44 1.56 -6.67
N VAL A 81 14.31 1.15 -5.76
CA VAL A 81 14.84 -0.22 -5.67
C VAL A 81 14.28 -1.00 -4.47
N GLN A 82 13.63 -0.31 -3.54
CA GLN A 82 13.02 -0.93 -2.36
C GLN A 82 11.84 -0.09 -1.88
N VAL A 83 10.78 -0.77 -1.45
CA VAL A 83 9.62 -0.18 -0.78
C VAL A 83 9.30 -1.01 0.46
N HIS A 84 9.29 -0.39 1.63
CA HIS A 84 8.73 -0.95 2.86
C HIS A 84 7.46 -0.20 3.21
N MET A 85 6.35 -0.92 3.34
CA MET A 85 5.05 -0.32 3.63
C MET A 85 4.63 -0.61 5.05
N TYR A 86 4.19 0.43 5.74
CA TYR A 86 3.45 0.37 6.98
C TYR A 86 2.02 0.81 6.71
N LEU A 87 1.05 0.13 7.30
CA LEU A 87 -0.38 0.39 7.11
C LEU A 87 -1.19 -0.13 8.30
N ASP A 88 -2.48 0.20 8.36
CA ASP A 88 -3.40 -0.43 9.30
C ASP A 88 -3.69 -1.87 8.85
N SER A 89 -2.95 -2.82 9.42
CA SER A 89 -3.00 -4.23 9.05
C SER A 89 -4.29 -4.91 9.49
N GLU A 90 -4.92 -4.42 10.58
CA GLU A 90 -6.18 -4.97 11.07
C GLU A 90 -7.32 -4.55 10.15
N LEU A 91 -7.36 -3.28 9.73
CA LEU A 91 -8.32 -2.82 8.74
C LEU A 91 -8.20 -3.59 7.42
N THR A 92 -6.96 -3.83 6.94
CA THR A 92 -6.73 -4.66 5.74
C THR A 92 -7.22 -6.09 5.93
N LYS A 93 -6.94 -6.71 7.08
CA LYS A 93 -7.38 -8.07 7.37
C LYS A 93 -8.91 -8.16 7.38
N ARG A 94 -9.56 -7.29 8.17
CA ARG A 94 -11.02 -7.22 8.28
C ARG A 94 -11.70 -7.01 6.93
N ALA A 95 -11.18 -6.09 6.11
CA ALA A 95 -11.74 -5.81 4.79
C ALA A 95 -11.76 -7.07 3.89
N LEU A 96 -10.71 -7.88 3.93
CA LEU A 96 -10.63 -9.13 3.17
C LEU A 96 -11.55 -10.20 3.76
N GLU A 97 -11.52 -10.42 5.08
CA GLU A 97 -12.35 -11.43 5.75
C GLU A 97 -13.85 -11.19 5.57
N GLU A 98 -14.30 -9.94 5.42
CA GLU A 98 -15.72 -9.61 5.25
C GLU A 98 -16.17 -9.49 3.78
N ASN A 99 -15.28 -9.58 2.79
CA ASN A 99 -15.60 -9.35 1.37
C ASN A 99 -15.04 -10.40 0.38
N GLU A 100 -14.31 -11.40 0.85
CA GLU A 100 -13.94 -12.61 0.11
C GLU A 100 -14.88 -13.77 0.43
#